data_AF-X0U8Z9-F1
#
_entry.id   AF-X0U8Z9-F1
#
_cell.length_a   1.000
_cell.length_b   1.000
_cell.length_c   1.000
_cell.angle_alpha   90.00
_cell.angle_beta   90.00
_cell.angle_gamma   90.00
#
_symmetry.space_group_name_H-M   'P 1'
#
loop_
_entity.id
_entity.type
_entity.pdbx_description
1 polymer ?
#
loop_
_entity_poly.entity_id
_entity_poly.type
_entity_poly.pdbx_seq_one_letter_code
_entity_poly.pdbx_strand_id
1 'polypeptide(L)'
;VLKRIGLVEQAGKRKEFVISEPISVTAGDASIYALPYADDGLNITYDLDYGGHTGVGRQIFGCRVTPESFEKNLATARTFVLEAEAKQFQARGMGTHLGPRDILVISSDGPIKNSFRFPDECVRHKIADLIGDLALVGRAVKGRIVAYKSGHSLNQQLVRKLYEAAQQQERVAEFGTDALLDIRRIQKILPHRYPFLLVDKVVEVEGDTRIKGIKNVSFNEQFFQGHFPGTPIMPGVLIVEAMAQVSGLLFAQKLEHTGKLAVLFS
;
A
#
# COMPACT_ATOMS: atom_id res chain seq x y z
N VAL A 1 25.37 -14.21 5.65
CA VAL A 1 25.83 -13.25 6.69
C VAL A 1 24.87 -13.21 7.89
N LEU A 2 23.58 -12.91 7.69
CA LEU A 2 22.60 -12.79 8.78
C LEU A 2 22.50 -14.03 9.70
N LYS A 3 22.45 -15.25 9.14
CA LYS A 3 22.47 -16.47 9.95
C LYS A 3 23.68 -16.63 10.87
N ARG A 4 24.83 -16.12 10.45
CA ARG A 4 26.08 -16.22 11.21
C ARG A 4 26.10 -15.28 12.41
N ILE A 5 25.47 -14.11 12.28
CA ILE A 5 25.41 -13.12 13.37
C ILE A 5 24.26 -13.40 14.35
N GLY A 6 23.26 -14.18 13.93
CA GLY A 6 22.12 -14.55 14.77
C GLY A 6 21.04 -13.47 14.83
N LEU A 7 19.92 -13.81 15.47
CA LEU A 7 18.81 -12.91 15.74
C LEU A 7 18.73 -12.69 17.26
N VAL A 8 18.33 -11.48 17.66
CA VAL A 8 18.08 -11.14 19.07
C VAL A 8 16.60 -10.77 19.18
N GLU A 9 15.88 -11.47 20.05
CA GLU A 9 14.49 -11.15 20.33
C GLU A 9 14.40 -9.85 21.14
N GLN A 10 13.39 -9.03 20.81
CA GLN A 10 13.14 -7.76 21.48
C GLN A 10 11.83 -7.82 22.25
N ALA A 11 11.73 -7.06 23.34
CA ALA A 11 10.48 -6.89 24.06
C ALA A 11 9.50 -6.08 23.20
N GLY A 12 8.47 -6.73 22.68
CA GLY A 12 7.43 -6.11 21.87
C GLY A 12 6.72 -7.10 20.97
N LYS A 13 5.45 -6.86 20.67
CA LYS A 13 4.75 -7.65 19.66
C LYS A 13 5.18 -7.19 18.28
N ARG A 14 5.51 -8.14 17.40
CA ARG A 14 5.74 -7.85 15.99
C ARG A 14 4.46 -7.24 15.41
N LYS A 15 4.58 -6.12 14.70
CA LYS A 15 3.44 -5.52 14.00
C LYS A 15 3.08 -6.38 12.79
N GLU A 16 1.82 -6.79 12.73
CA GLU A 16 1.27 -7.62 11.67
C GLU A 16 0.12 -6.89 10.99
N PHE A 17 -0.12 -7.21 9.72
CA PHE A 17 -1.27 -6.73 8.97
C PHE A 17 -1.94 -7.92 8.29
N VAL A 18 -3.20 -8.18 8.60
CA VAL A 18 -4.00 -9.25 7.99
C VAL A 18 -4.85 -8.63 6.90
N ILE A 19 -4.68 -9.09 5.66
CA ILE A 19 -5.51 -8.63 4.54
C ILE A 19 -6.94 -9.15 4.77
N SER A 20 -7.87 -8.24 5.12
CA SER A 20 -9.28 -8.55 5.35
C SER A 20 -10.16 -8.34 4.11
N GLU A 21 -9.71 -7.50 3.18
CA GLU A 21 -10.43 -7.17 1.94
C GLU A 21 -9.49 -7.26 0.73
N PRO A 22 -10.00 -7.67 -0.46
CA PRO A 22 -9.21 -7.69 -1.68
C PRO A 22 -8.71 -6.29 -2.08
N ILE A 23 -7.41 -6.17 -2.37
CA ILE A 23 -6.78 -4.96 -2.91
C ILE A 23 -6.11 -5.32 -4.23
N SER A 24 -6.41 -4.57 -5.28
CA SER A 24 -5.83 -4.79 -6.61
C SER A 24 -5.17 -3.53 -7.19
N VAL A 25 -4.17 -3.77 -8.03
CA VAL A 25 -3.52 -2.77 -8.87
C VAL A 25 -3.25 -3.40 -10.24
N THR A 26 -3.55 -2.66 -11.30
CA THR A 26 -3.38 -3.10 -12.69
C THR A 26 -2.70 -1.99 -13.49
N ALA A 27 -1.79 -2.35 -14.39
CA ALA A 27 -1.19 -1.42 -15.36
C ALA A 27 -0.96 -2.15 -16.68
N GLY A 28 -1.69 -1.75 -17.72
CA GLY A 28 -1.67 -2.45 -19.01
C GLY A 28 -2.15 -3.89 -18.85
N ASP A 29 -1.30 -4.85 -19.22
CA ASP A 29 -1.54 -6.28 -19.07
C ASP A 29 -0.97 -6.87 -17.77
N ALA A 30 -0.29 -6.09 -16.93
CA ALA A 30 0.23 -6.52 -15.64
C ALA A 30 -0.78 -6.25 -14.52
N SER A 31 -0.87 -7.16 -13.55
CA SER A 31 -1.74 -7.03 -12.39
C SER A 31 -1.14 -7.64 -11.13
N ILE A 32 -1.55 -7.10 -9.98
CA ILE A 32 -1.20 -7.67 -8.69
C ILE A 32 -2.38 -7.52 -7.72
N TYR A 33 -2.64 -8.60 -6.99
CA TYR A 33 -3.76 -8.72 -6.07
C TYR A 33 -3.25 -9.12 -4.69
N ALA A 34 -3.72 -8.45 -3.65
CA ALA A 34 -3.64 -8.87 -2.27
C ALA A 34 -5.02 -9.33 -1.82
N LEU A 35 -5.11 -10.57 -1.33
CA LEU A 35 -6.36 -11.26 -1.04
C LEU A 35 -6.36 -11.78 0.40
N PRO A 36 -7.53 -11.77 1.06
CA PRO A 36 -7.71 -12.51 2.30
C PRO A 36 -7.39 -13.99 2.08
N TYR A 37 -6.80 -14.61 3.09
CA TYR A 37 -6.44 -16.02 3.02
C TYR A 37 -6.58 -16.67 4.39
N ALA A 38 -6.97 -17.95 4.41
CA ALA A 38 -7.21 -18.68 5.65
C ALA A 38 -5.92 -19.00 6.42
N ASP A 39 -4.78 -18.98 5.72
CA ASP A 39 -3.47 -19.22 6.29
C ASP A 39 -2.97 -17.97 7.06
N ASP A 40 -2.33 -18.20 8.21
CA ASP A 40 -1.75 -17.16 9.06
C ASP A 40 -0.40 -16.62 8.55
N GLY A 41 0.08 -17.14 7.41
CA GLY A 41 1.29 -16.70 6.72
C GLY A 41 1.04 -15.81 5.49
N LEU A 42 2.15 -15.41 4.87
CA LEU A 42 2.15 -14.78 3.55
C LEU A 42 2.30 -15.85 2.48
N ASN A 43 1.35 -15.94 1.56
CA ASN A 43 1.42 -16.82 0.40
C ASN A 43 1.57 -15.98 -0.87
N ILE A 44 2.54 -16.30 -1.71
CA ILE A 44 2.79 -15.58 -2.96
C ILE A 44 2.70 -16.54 -4.13
N THR A 45 1.91 -16.18 -5.13
CA THR A 45 1.93 -16.80 -6.45
C THR A 45 2.32 -15.74 -7.47
N TYR A 46 3.29 -16.06 -8.32
CA TYR A 46 3.75 -15.17 -9.37
C TYR A 46 3.70 -15.90 -10.71
N ASP A 47 3.02 -15.27 -11.67
CA ASP A 47 2.95 -15.70 -13.07
C ASP A 47 3.72 -14.68 -13.92
N LEU A 48 4.95 -15.08 -14.28
CA LEU A 48 5.86 -14.33 -15.10
C LEU A 48 5.64 -14.74 -16.55
N ASP A 49 5.42 -13.78 -17.45
CA ASP A 49 5.23 -14.07 -18.86
C ASP A 49 6.03 -13.10 -19.74
N TYR A 50 7.11 -13.63 -20.33
CA TYR A 50 7.93 -12.94 -21.34
C TYR A 50 7.52 -13.32 -22.78
N GLY A 51 6.37 -13.96 -22.96
CA GLY A 51 5.70 -14.23 -24.24
C GLY A 51 6.59 -14.98 -25.23
N GLY A 52 7.29 -14.22 -26.08
CA GLY A 52 8.12 -14.70 -27.18
C GLY A 52 9.62 -14.85 -26.90
N HIS A 53 10.11 -14.50 -25.72
CA HIS A 53 11.53 -14.70 -25.39
C HIS A 53 11.77 -16.11 -24.83
N THR A 54 12.14 -17.05 -25.69
CA THR A 54 12.25 -18.49 -25.36
C THR A 54 13.23 -18.82 -24.23
N GLY A 55 14.24 -17.99 -23.99
CA GLY A 55 15.20 -18.21 -22.90
C GLY A 55 14.67 -17.92 -21.49
N VAL A 56 13.56 -17.18 -21.37
CA VAL A 56 12.85 -16.96 -20.08
C VAL A 56 11.49 -17.65 -20.12
N GLY A 57 10.73 -17.39 -21.19
CA GLY A 57 9.39 -17.93 -21.42
C GLY A 57 8.38 -17.47 -20.36
N ARG A 58 7.33 -18.29 -20.19
CA ARG A 58 6.38 -18.17 -19.10
C ARG A 58 6.80 -19.06 -17.94
N GLN A 59 6.80 -18.53 -16.73
CA GLN A 59 7.17 -19.24 -15.51
C GLN A 59 6.16 -18.91 -14.41
N ILE A 60 5.66 -19.95 -13.73
CA ILE A 60 4.74 -19.79 -12.60
C ILE A 60 5.36 -20.44 -11.38
N PHE A 61 5.47 -19.69 -10.29
CA PHE A 61 5.91 -20.24 -9.01
C PHE A 61 5.02 -19.72 -7.89
N GLY A 62 4.71 -20.61 -6.94
CA GLY A 62 3.93 -20.30 -5.76
C GLY A 62 4.62 -20.83 -4.51
N CYS A 63 4.66 -20.04 -3.45
CA CYS A 63 5.18 -20.49 -2.16
C CYS A 63 4.53 -19.77 -0.97
N ARG A 64 4.46 -20.48 0.15
CA ARG A 64 4.32 -19.84 1.46
C ARG A 64 5.66 -19.26 1.85
N VAL A 65 5.70 -18.01 2.27
CA VAL A 65 6.92 -17.30 2.66
C VAL A 65 7.23 -17.62 4.13
N THR A 66 8.29 -18.39 4.34
CA THR A 66 8.90 -18.67 5.65
C THR A 66 10.41 -18.49 5.53
N PRO A 67 11.16 -18.37 6.64
CA PRO A 67 12.62 -18.33 6.58
C PRO A 67 13.23 -19.51 5.81
N GLU A 68 12.68 -20.71 6.01
CA GLU A 68 13.14 -21.95 5.39
C GLU A 68 12.80 -21.98 3.89
N SER A 69 11.56 -21.60 3.54
CA SER A 69 11.15 -21.58 2.14
C SER A 69 11.89 -20.49 1.37
N PHE A 70 12.13 -19.33 1.98
CA PHE A 70 12.92 -18.26 1.38
C PHE A 70 14.35 -18.72 1.11
N GLU A 71 15.02 -19.29 2.11
CA GLU A 71 16.39 -19.76 1.95
C GLU A 71 16.53 -20.84 0.88
N LYS A 72 15.65 -21.84 0.91
CA LYS A 72 15.73 -23.00 0.02
C LYS A 72 15.33 -22.66 -1.41
N ASN A 73 14.32 -21.82 -1.59
CA ASN A 73 13.63 -21.66 -2.87
C ASN A 73 13.89 -20.32 -3.56
N LEU A 74 14.31 -19.27 -2.83
CA LEU A 74 14.32 -17.89 -3.35
C LEU A 74 15.68 -17.20 -3.17
N ALA A 75 16.36 -17.38 -2.03
CA ALA A 75 17.52 -16.59 -1.63
C ALA A 75 18.70 -16.64 -2.61
N THR A 76 18.83 -17.73 -3.36
CA THR A 76 19.90 -17.89 -4.35
C THR A 76 19.48 -17.54 -5.78
N ALA A 77 18.23 -17.12 -6.01
CA ALA A 77 17.77 -16.71 -7.33
C ALA A 77 18.36 -15.33 -7.70
N ARG A 78 19.17 -15.30 -8.76
CA ARG A 78 19.85 -14.07 -9.19
C ARG A 78 18.92 -13.17 -9.98
N THR A 79 19.26 -11.87 -9.97
CA THR A 79 18.72 -10.93 -10.93
C THR A 79 19.07 -11.35 -12.35
N PHE A 80 18.22 -10.96 -13.29
CA PHE A 80 18.38 -11.29 -14.70
C PHE A 80 18.08 -10.08 -15.58
N VAL A 81 18.64 -10.12 -16.79
CA VAL A 81 18.47 -9.11 -17.83
C VAL A 81 18.52 -9.80 -19.19
N LEU A 82 17.76 -9.29 -20.16
CA LEU A 82 17.84 -9.82 -21.53
C LEU A 82 19.15 -9.37 -22.19
N GLU A 83 19.70 -10.19 -23.09
CA GLU A 83 20.98 -9.89 -23.75
C GLU A 83 20.98 -8.52 -24.44
N ALA A 84 19.88 -8.16 -25.12
CA ALA A 84 19.74 -6.88 -25.79
C ALA A 84 19.80 -5.70 -24.80
N GLU A 85 19.13 -5.82 -23.65
CA GLU A 85 19.13 -4.81 -22.58
C GLU A 85 20.51 -4.71 -21.92
N ALA A 86 21.18 -5.84 -21.67
CA ALA A 86 22.54 -5.85 -21.14
C ALA A 86 23.52 -5.09 -22.04
N LYS A 87 23.46 -5.30 -23.35
CA LYS A 87 24.28 -4.57 -24.34
C LYS A 87 23.99 -3.06 -24.29
N GLN A 88 22.73 -2.67 -24.16
CA GLN A 88 22.34 -1.26 -24.03
C GLN A 88 22.86 -0.63 -22.73
N PHE A 89 22.77 -1.34 -21.60
CA PHE A 89 23.29 -0.85 -20.32
C PHE A 89 24.82 -0.69 -20.37
N GLN A 90 25.53 -1.67 -20.92
CA GLN A 90 26.98 -1.59 -21.08
C GLN A 90 27.42 -0.45 -22.00
N ALA A 91 26.70 -0.21 -23.11
CA ALA A 91 26.97 0.91 -24.00
C ALA A 91 26.82 2.28 -23.30
N ARG A 92 26.03 2.35 -22.22
CA ARG A 92 25.87 3.54 -21.38
C ARG A 92 26.80 3.56 -20.16
N GLY A 93 27.76 2.63 -20.08
CA GLY A 93 28.69 2.51 -18.96
C GLY A 93 28.07 1.99 -17.66
N MET A 94 26.86 1.41 -17.71
CA MET A 94 26.18 0.84 -16.55
C MET A 94 26.52 -0.64 -16.36
N GLY A 95 26.59 -1.10 -15.11
CA GLY A 95 26.79 -2.51 -14.79
C GLY A 95 28.16 -3.09 -15.16
N THR A 96 29.16 -2.24 -15.41
CA THR A 96 30.52 -2.64 -15.84
C THR A 96 31.27 -3.50 -14.82
N HIS A 97 30.86 -3.48 -13.55
CA HIS A 97 31.43 -4.27 -12.47
C HIS A 97 30.73 -5.63 -12.26
N LEU A 98 29.61 -5.89 -12.96
CA LEU A 98 28.82 -7.10 -12.76
C LEU A 98 29.40 -8.27 -13.57
N GLY A 99 29.59 -9.42 -12.91
CA GLY A 99 30.07 -10.65 -13.54
C GLY A 99 29.00 -11.74 -13.67
N PRO A 100 29.31 -12.86 -14.35
CA PRO A 100 28.41 -14.01 -14.47
C PRO A 100 28.01 -14.67 -13.14
N ARG A 101 28.67 -14.33 -12.02
CA ARG A 101 28.28 -14.82 -10.69
C ARG A 101 27.13 -14.03 -10.09
N ASP A 102 26.95 -12.78 -10.52
CA ASP A 102 26.06 -11.79 -9.91
C ASP A 102 24.72 -11.70 -10.64
N ILE A 103 24.73 -11.83 -11.97
CA ILE A 103 23.58 -11.63 -12.85
C ILE A 103 23.45 -12.74 -13.90
N LEU A 104 22.21 -13.06 -14.26
CA LEU A 104 21.86 -13.84 -15.44
C LEU A 104 21.67 -12.91 -16.64
N VAL A 105 22.51 -13.02 -17.66
CA VAL A 105 22.23 -12.41 -18.97
C VAL A 105 21.62 -13.50 -19.84
N ILE A 106 20.41 -13.28 -20.35
CA ILE A 106 19.62 -14.34 -21.01
C ILE A 106 19.38 -13.98 -22.48
N SER A 107 19.79 -14.84 -23.39
CA SER A 107 19.42 -14.79 -24.82
C SER A 107 18.21 -15.70 -25.08
N SER A 108 17.72 -15.77 -26.31
CA SER A 108 16.65 -16.69 -26.70
C SER A 108 16.98 -18.17 -26.42
N ASP A 109 18.25 -18.55 -26.36
CA ASP A 109 18.70 -19.92 -26.09
C ASP A 109 18.95 -20.19 -24.59
N GLY A 110 18.75 -19.18 -23.73
CA GLY A 110 18.94 -19.27 -22.29
C GLY A 110 20.10 -18.44 -21.76
N PRO A 111 20.61 -18.75 -20.55
CA PRO A 111 21.66 -17.98 -19.90
C PRO A 111 23.01 -18.01 -20.63
N ILE A 112 23.68 -16.87 -20.67
CA ILE A 112 24.99 -16.66 -21.28
C ILE A 112 26.07 -16.68 -20.20
N LYS A 113 27.16 -17.42 -20.42
CA LYS A 113 28.35 -17.52 -19.52
C LYS A 113 28.09 -18.12 -18.13
N ASN A 114 26.85 -18.50 -17.83
CA ASN A 114 26.48 -19.22 -16.62
C ASN A 114 25.25 -20.11 -16.91
N SER A 115 24.76 -20.81 -15.89
CA SER A 115 23.54 -21.62 -15.98
C SER A 115 22.53 -21.17 -14.94
N PHE A 116 21.27 -21.55 -15.13
CA PHE A 116 20.27 -21.42 -14.08
C PHE A 116 20.62 -22.25 -12.84
N ARG A 117 20.33 -21.72 -11.66
CA ARG A 117 20.34 -22.43 -10.36
C ARG A 117 19.02 -23.16 -10.11
N PHE A 118 17.94 -22.65 -10.70
CA PHE A 118 16.61 -23.26 -10.69
C PHE A 118 16.03 -23.21 -12.11
N PRO A 119 15.29 -24.23 -12.58
CA PRO A 119 14.63 -24.17 -13.89
C PRO A 119 13.75 -22.91 -14.08
N ASP A 120 13.19 -22.41 -12.98
CA ASP A 120 12.31 -21.25 -12.85
C ASP A 120 12.98 -20.10 -12.05
N GLU A 121 14.30 -19.90 -12.20
CA GLU A 121 15.07 -18.90 -11.44
C GLU A 121 14.54 -17.46 -11.62
N CYS A 122 14.04 -17.10 -12.81
CA CYS A 122 13.57 -15.74 -13.10
C CYS A 122 12.32 -15.37 -12.29
N VAL A 123 11.30 -16.25 -12.23
CA VAL A 123 10.10 -16.00 -11.41
C VAL A 123 10.39 -16.04 -9.92
N ARG A 124 11.32 -16.90 -9.47
CA ARG A 124 11.79 -16.93 -8.07
C ARG A 124 12.45 -15.62 -7.66
N HIS A 125 13.28 -15.06 -8.54
CA HIS A 125 13.87 -13.75 -8.31
C HIS A 125 12.79 -12.65 -8.22
N LYS A 126 11.77 -12.67 -9.10
CA LYS A 126 10.66 -11.72 -9.01
C LYS A 126 9.82 -11.84 -7.74
N ILE A 127 9.71 -13.04 -7.18
CA ILE A 127 9.10 -13.23 -5.86
C ILE A 127 10.02 -12.67 -4.75
N ALA A 128 11.34 -12.86 -4.85
CA ALA A 128 12.28 -12.26 -3.90
C ALA A 128 12.21 -10.72 -3.92
N ASP A 129 12.14 -10.11 -5.12
CA ASP A 129 11.91 -8.67 -5.30
C ASP A 129 10.60 -8.23 -4.63
N LEU A 130 9.51 -8.95 -4.89
CA LEU A 130 8.20 -8.65 -4.32
C LEU A 130 8.19 -8.76 -2.79
N ILE A 131 8.88 -9.75 -2.20
CA ILE A 131 9.04 -9.85 -0.74
C ILE A 131 9.80 -8.62 -0.21
N GLY A 132 10.84 -8.17 -0.92
CA GLY A 132 11.59 -6.96 -0.59
C GLY A 132 10.71 -5.71 -0.63
N ASP A 133 9.92 -5.53 -1.70
CA ASP A 133 8.98 -4.42 -1.82
C ASP A 133 7.90 -4.46 -0.71
N LEU A 134 7.33 -5.63 -0.42
CA LEU A 134 6.33 -5.80 0.64
C LEU A 134 6.86 -5.48 2.04
N ALA A 135 8.17 -5.59 2.27
CA ALA A 135 8.77 -5.18 3.53
C ALA A 135 8.57 -3.68 3.82
N LEU A 136 8.37 -2.85 2.79
CA LEU A 136 8.11 -1.41 2.93
C LEU A 136 6.71 -1.07 3.47
N VAL A 137 5.80 -2.05 3.56
CA VAL A 137 4.57 -1.90 4.36
C VAL A 137 4.90 -1.63 5.85
N GLY A 138 6.11 -2.00 6.29
CA GLY A 138 6.59 -1.77 7.66
C GLY A 138 5.97 -2.72 8.70
N ARG A 139 5.24 -3.75 8.24
CA ARG A 139 4.57 -4.77 9.06
C ARG A 139 4.62 -6.12 8.35
N ALA A 140 4.51 -7.20 9.12
CA ALA A 140 4.38 -8.53 8.53
C ALA A 140 2.99 -8.70 7.90
N VAL A 141 2.93 -8.75 6.58
CA VAL A 141 1.68 -8.95 5.83
C VAL A 141 1.27 -10.43 5.90
N LYS A 142 -0.01 -10.69 6.19
CA LYS A 142 -0.64 -12.02 6.21
C LYS A 142 -1.77 -12.05 5.20
N GLY A 143 -1.83 -13.11 4.40
CA GLY A 143 -2.78 -13.26 3.29
C GLY A 143 -2.13 -13.86 2.05
N ARG A 144 -2.78 -13.67 0.89
CA ARG A 144 -2.29 -14.17 -0.40
C ARG A 144 -2.01 -13.02 -1.36
N ILE A 145 -0.84 -13.02 -1.97
CA ILE A 145 -0.48 -12.14 -3.08
C ILE A 145 -0.45 -12.95 -4.37
N VAL A 146 -1.15 -12.46 -5.39
CA VAL A 146 -1.11 -13.04 -6.74
C VAL A 146 -0.62 -11.96 -7.69
N ALA A 147 0.52 -12.18 -8.33
CA ALA A 147 1.13 -11.24 -9.26
C ALA A 147 1.17 -11.85 -10.67
N TYR A 148 0.76 -11.08 -11.66
CA TYR A 148 0.87 -11.41 -13.07
C TYR A 148 1.67 -10.31 -13.77
N LYS A 149 2.83 -10.66 -14.32
CA LYS A 149 3.75 -9.73 -15.01
C LYS A 149 4.09 -8.45 -14.24
N SER A 150 3.97 -8.48 -12.91
CA SER A 150 4.23 -7.32 -12.06
C SER A 150 5.70 -6.88 -12.14
N GLY A 151 6.00 -5.70 -11.60
CA GLY A 151 7.35 -5.20 -11.40
C GLY A 151 7.36 -4.20 -10.24
N HIS A 152 8.51 -3.60 -9.94
CA HIS A 152 8.64 -2.72 -8.77
C HIS A 152 7.60 -1.59 -8.75
N SER A 153 7.32 -0.92 -9.88
CA SER A 153 6.30 0.14 -9.92
C SER A 153 4.92 -0.33 -9.45
N LEU A 154 4.47 -1.50 -9.91
CA LEU A 154 3.16 -2.05 -9.56
C LEU A 154 3.15 -2.61 -8.12
N ASN A 155 4.26 -3.23 -7.70
CA ASN A 155 4.46 -3.67 -6.32
C ASN A 155 4.38 -2.49 -5.35
N GLN A 156 5.05 -1.38 -5.66
CA GLN A 156 5.06 -0.17 -4.82
C GLN A 156 3.68 0.48 -4.71
N GLN A 157 2.90 0.48 -5.80
CA GLN A 157 1.50 0.91 -5.75
C GLN A 157 0.65 0.02 -4.83
N LEU A 158 0.84 -1.30 -4.87
CA LEU A 158 0.17 -2.21 -3.95
C LEU A 158 0.61 -1.97 -2.50
N VAL A 159 1.91 -1.81 -2.26
CA VAL A 159 2.49 -1.53 -0.94
C VAL A 159 1.89 -0.28 -0.32
N ARG A 160 1.69 0.81 -1.09
CA ARG A 160 1.02 2.03 -0.61
C ARG A 160 -0.39 1.73 -0.12
N LYS A 161 -1.20 1.01 -0.91
CA LYS A 161 -2.56 0.62 -0.52
C LYS A 161 -2.58 -0.29 0.72
N LEU A 162 -1.65 -1.25 0.80
CA LEU A 162 -1.50 -2.13 1.97
C LEU A 162 -1.10 -1.35 3.22
N TYR A 163 -0.18 -0.39 3.08
CA TYR A 163 0.24 0.48 4.17
C TYR A 163 -0.93 1.32 4.69
N GLU A 164 -1.69 1.95 3.81
CA GLU A 164 -2.88 2.74 4.16
C GLU A 164 -3.94 1.89 4.87
N ALA A 165 -4.23 0.70 4.34
CA ALA A 165 -5.17 -0.25 4.96
C ALA A 165 -4.69 -0.71 6.35
N ALA A 166 -3.40 -1.00 6.51
CA ALA A 166 -2.82 -1.37 7.79
C ALA A 166 -2.91 -0.24 8.83
N GLN A 167 -2.66 0.99 8.41
CA GLN A 167 -2.79 2.17 9.26
C GLN A 167 -4.26 2.41 9.67
N GLN A 168 -5.21 2.19 8.76
CA GLN A 168 -6.63 2.29 9.06
C GLN A 168 -7.06 1.23 10.08
N GLN A 169 -6.63 -0.03 9.91
CA GLN A 169 -6.95 -1.11 10.84
C GLN A 169 -6.39 -0.85 12.25
N GLU A 170 -5.16 -0.34 12.35
CA GLU A 170 -4.56 0.03 13.64
C GLU A 170 -5.33 1.16 14.33
N ARG A 171 -5.74 2.20 13.58
CA ARG A 171 -6.58 3.29 14.12
C ARG A 171 -7.92 2.78 14.63
N VAL A 172 -8.59 1.90 13.87
CA VAL A 172 -9.85 1.30 14.30
C VAL A 172 -9.66 0.45 15.55
N ALA A 173 -8.59 -0.32 15.63
CA ALA A 173 -8.30 -1.15 16.81
C ALA A 173 -7.98 -0.32 18.05
N GLU A 174 -7.29 0.81 17.91
CA GLU A 174 -6.89 1.67 19.02
C GLU A 174 -8.01 2.63 19.47
N PHE A 175 -8.72 3.25 18.52
CA PHE A 175 -9.68 4.32 18.79
C PHE A 175 -11.15 3.92 18.59
N GLY A 176 -11.41 2.69 18.12
CA GLY A 176 -12.76 2.22 17.77
C GLY A 176 -13.34 2.90 16.52
N THR A 177 -12.53 3.68 15.79
CA THR A 177 -12.96 4.45 14.61
C THR A 177 -11.83 4.56 13.59
N ASP A 178 -12.21 4.64 12.31
CA ASP A 178 -11.29 4.87 11.19
C ASP A 178 -10.95 6.35 11.01
N ALA A 179 -11.58 7.24 11.80
CA ALA A 179 -11.39 8.68 11.73
C ALA A 179 -9.92 9.09 11.93
N LEU A 180 -9.39 9.89 11.00
CA LEU A 180 -8.15 10.65 11.20
C LEU A 180 -8.36 11.73 12.27
N LEU A 181 -9.49 12.44 12.20
CA LEU A 181 -9.96 13.35 13.24
C LEU A 181 -11.37 12.93 13.67
N ASP A 182 -11.51 12.48 14.92
CA ASP A 182 -12.80 12.23 15.54
C ASP A 182 -13.42 13.54 16.07
N ILE A 183 -14.66 13.48 16.54
CA ILE A 183 -15.37 14.66 17.05
C ILE A 183 -14.62 15.37 18.20
N ARG A 184 -13.90 14.61 19.05
CA ARG A 184 -13.16 15.16 20.19
C ARG A 184 -11.95 15.97 19.73
N ARG A 185 -11.24 15.49 18.69
CA ARG A 185 -10.14 16.21 18.06
C ARG A 185 -10.65 17.42 17.26
N ILE A 186 -11.74 17.25 16.51
CA ILE A 186 -12.39 18.34 15.78
C ILE A 186 -12.77 19.48 16.73
N GLN A 187 -13.36 19.19 17.89
CA GLN A 187 -13.73 20.20 18.89
C GLN A 187 -12.53 20.96 19.48
N LYS A 188 -11.34 20.37 19.48
CA LYS A 188 -10.10 21.07 19.90
C LYS A 188 -9.60 22.03 18.83
N ILE A 189 -9.89 21.75 17.56
CA ILE A 189 -9.40 22.53 16.41
C ILE A 189 -10.42 23.62 16.03
N LEU A 190 -11.69 23.27 15.88
CA LEU A 190 -12.76 24.19 15.53
C LEU A 190 -13.40 24.78 16.80
N PRO A 191 -13.71 26.09 16.80
CA PRO A 191 -14.44 26.71 17.90
C PRO A 191 -15.93 26.34 17.92
N HIS A 192 -16.49 25.87 16.80
CA HIS A 192 -17.90 25.50 16.66
C HIS A 192 -18.33 24.45 17.69
N ARG A 193 -19.55 24.58 18.21
CA ARG A 193 -20.18 23.64 19.15
C ARG A 193 -21.60 23.35 18.72
N TYR A 194 -22.20 22.30 19.29
CA TYR A 194 -23.62 22.02 19.09
C TYR A 194 -24.46 23.29 19.33
N PRO A 195 -25.46 23.59 18.47
CA PRO A 195 -25.94 22.77 17.34
C PRO A 195 -25.22 23.02 16.00
N PHE A 196 -24.18 23.85 15.97
CA PHE A 196 -23.56 24.33 14.73
C PHE A 196 -22.20 23.70 14.40
N LEU A 197 -21.68 22.79 15.22
CA LEU A 197 -20.60 21.90 14.81
C LEU A 197 -21.20 20.75 14.01
N LEU A 198 -21.04 20.80 12.69
CA LEU A 198 -21.72 19.87 11.79
C LEU A 198 -20.85 18.66 11.46
N VAL A 199 -19.53 18.83 11.33
CA VAL A 199 -18.63 17.73 10.92
C VAL A 199 -18.43 16.72 12.05
N ASP A 200 -18.71 15.45 11.82
CA ASP A 200 -18.59 14.39 12.83
C ASP A 200 -17.19 13.78 12.88
N LYS A 201 -16.60 13.54 11.70
CA LYS A 201 -15.25 12.98 11.58
C LYS A 201 -14.59 13.33 10.25
N VAL A 202 -13.25 13.29 10.21
CA VAL A 202 -12.44 13.33 8.99
C VAL A 202 -11.87 11.94 8.74
N VAL A 203 -12.02 11.43 7.52
CA VAL A 203 -11.55 10.08 7.15
C VAL A 203 -10.36 10.10 6.20
N GLU A 204 -10.09 11.22 5.55
CA GLU A 204 -9.01 11.35 4.57
C GLU A 204 -8.45 12.78 4.58
N VAL A 205 -7.14 12.91 4.50
CA VAL A 205 -6.42 14.17 4.29
C VAL A 205 -5.24 13.88 3.37
N GLU A 206 -5.17 14.54 2.22
CA GLU A 206 -4.02 14.50 1.32
C GLU A 206 -3.30 15.85 1.39
N GLY A 207 -2.23 15.90 2.18
CA GLY A 207 -1.43 17.10 2.36
C GLY A 207 -2.29 18.31 2.71
N ASP A 208 -2.12 19.40 1.95
CA ASP A 208 -2.92 20.62 2.06
C ASP A 208 -3.91 20.82 0.89
N THR A 209 -4.11 19.79 0.05
CA THR A 209 -4.88 19.90 -1.20
C THR A 209 -6.27 19.28 -1.13
N ARG A 210 -6.47 18.25 -0.30
CA ARG A 210 -7.76 17.52 -0.23
C ARG A 210 -8.04 17.03 1.17
N ILE A 211 -9.30 17.16 1.59
CA ILE A 211 -9.82 16.62 2.86
C ILE A 211 -11.19 15.99 2.63
N LYS A 212 -11.48 14.90 3.32
CA LYS A 212 -12.80 14.24 3.30
C LYS A 212 -13.36 14.16 4.71
N GLY A 213 -14.37 14.97 4.97
CA GLY A 213 -15.18 14.91 6.19
C GLY A 213 -16.45 14.09 6.01
N ILE A 214 -17.03 13.66 7.13
CA ILE A 214 -18.34 13.01 7.20
C ILE A 214 -19.24 13.84 8.11
N LYS A 215 -20.41 14.20 7.56
CA LYS A 215 -21.60 14.65 8.29
C LYS A 215 -22.65 13.54 8.18
N ASN A 216 -23.00 12.94 9.30
CA ASN A 216 -24.14 12.06 9.43
C ASN A 216 -25.39 12.92 9.51
N VAL A 217 -26.39 12.56 8.73
CA VAL A 217 -27.70 13.22 8.70
C VAL A 217 -28.74 12.19 9.12
N SER A 218 -29.48 12.49 10.18
CA SER A 218 -30.55 11.64 10.68
C SER A 218 -31.82 12.44 10.89
N PHE A 219 -33.00 11.81 10.82
CA PHE A 219 -34.28 12.49 11.02
C PHE A 219 -34.37 13.26 12.36
N ASN A 220 -33.56 12.91 13.36
CA ASN A 220 -33.54 13.54 14.68
C ASN A 220 -32.86 14.92 14.72
N GLU A 221 -32.34 15.42 13.59
CA GLU A 221 -31.70 16.74 13.50
C GLU A 221 -32.70 17.90 13.65
N GLN A 222 -32.31 18.95 14.38
CA GLN A 222 -33.20 20.07 14.72
C GLN A 222 -33.82 20.76 13.49
N PHE A 223 -33.06 20.89 12.40
CA PHE A 223 -33.52 21.57 11.19
C PHE A 223 -34.63 20.82 10.45
N PHE A 224 -34.83 19.52 10.68
CA PHE A 224 -35.94 18.78 10.08
C PHE A 224 -37.30 19.09 10.72
N GLN A 225 -37.33 19.74 11.89
CA GLN A 225 -38.58 20.12 12.55
C GLN A 225 -39.27 21.34 11.89
N GLY A 226 -38.51 22.17 11.16
CA GLY A 226 -39.01 23.46 10.67
C GLY A 226 -38.57 23.89 9.28
N HIS A 227 -37.59 23.23 8.64
CA HIS A 227 -37.14 23.64 7.31
C HIS A 227 -38.16 23.33 6.21
N PHE A 228 -38.71 22.10 6.20
CA PHE A 228 -39.84 21.70 5.35
C PHE A 228 -40.75 20.71 6.10
N PRO A 229 -41.94 21.15 6.58
CA PRO A 229 -42.86 20.27 7.31
C PRO A 229 -43.20 19.00 6.52
N GLY A 230 -43.06 17.84 7.16
CA GLY A 230 -43.35 16.53 6.56
C GLY A 230 -42.36 16.04 5.51
N THR A 231 -41.33 16.83 5.16
CA THR A 231 -40.33 16.46 4.15
C THR A 231 -38.93 16.72 4.70
N PRO A 232 -38.18 15.68 5.14
CA PRO A 232 -36.88 15.86 5.79
C PRO A 232 -35.80 16.26 4.78
N ILE A 233 -35.74 17.54 4.44
CA ILE A 233 -34.74 18.14 3.55
C ILE A 233 -33.76 18.96 4.39
N MET A 234 -32.46 18.67 4.27
CA MET A 234 -31.42 19.44 4.97
C MET A 234 -31.26 20.80 4.28
N PRO A 235 -31.19 21.92 5.02
CA PRO A 235 -30.91 23.23 4.43
C PRO A 235 -29.60 23.25 3.65
N GLY A 236 -29.65 23.75 2.41
CA GLY A 236 -28.46 23.86 1.55
C GLY A 236 -27.34 24.68 2.20
N VAL A 237 -27.69 25.72 2.95
CA VAL A 237 -26.74 26.54 3.72
C VAL A 237 -25.99 25.74 4.78
N LEU A 238 -26.61 24.74 5.41
CA LEU A 238 -25.93 23.87 6.38
C LEU A 238 -25.02 22.85 5.69
N ILE A 239 -25.33 22.44 4.46
CA ILE A 239 -24.44 21.59 3.66
C ILE A 239 -23.17 22.39 3.33
N VAL A 240 -23.32 23.62 2.86
CA VAL A 240 -22.20 24.52 2.56
C VAL A 240 -21.40 24.84 3.82
N GLU A 241 -22.05 25.10 4.95
CA GLU A 241 -21.39 25.31 6.25
C GLU A 241 -20.57 24.08 6.68
N ALA A 242 -21.12 22.87 6.55
CA ALA A 242 -20.37 21.65 6.85
C ALA A 242 -19.12 21.53 5.96
N MET A 243 -19.22 21.88 4.68
CA MET A 243 -18.07 21.93 3.76
C MET A 243 -17.05 23.01 4.17
N ALA A 244 -17.52 24.18 4.64
CA ALA A 244 -16.67 25.24 5.16
C ALA A 244 -15.90 24.79 6.41
N GLN A 245 -16.56 24.11 7.35
CA GLN A 245 -15.91 23.54 8.54
C GLN A 245 -14.86 22.48 8.19
N VAL A 246 -15.16 21.59 7.23
CA VAL A 246 -14.18 20.62 6.72
C VAL A 246 -12.97 21.35 6.12
N SER A 247 -13.19 22.42 5.36
CA SER A 247 -12.11 23.26 4.82
C SER A 247 -11.30 23.93 5.92
N GLY A 248 -11.97 24.45 6.96
CA GLY A 248 -11.33 25.02 8.14
C GLY A 248 -10.41 24.03 8.86
N LEU A 249 -10.79 22.76 8.94
CA LEU A 249 -9.94 21.68 9.48
C LEU A 249 -8.68 21.43 8.63
N LEU A 250 -8.78 21.51 7.30
CA LEU A 250 -7.62 21.40 6.41
C LEU A 250 -6.66 22.59 6.60
N PHE A 251 -7.18 23.80 6.69
CA PHE A 251 -6.35 25.00 6.93
C PHE A 251 -5.73 25.03 8.33
N ALA A 252 -6.44 24.56 9.36
CA ALA A 252 -5.92 24.53 10.73
C ALA A 252 -4.69 23.61 10.86
N GLN A 253 -4.67 22.47 10.14
CA GLN A 253 -3.49 21.59 10.09
C GLN A 253 -2.25 22.31 9.52
N LYS A 254 -2.44 23.24 8.57
CA LYS A 254 -1.36 24.08 8.05
C LYS A 254 -0.84 25.10 9.08
N LEU A 255 -1.69 25.52 10.01
CA LEU A 255 -1.40 26.57 10.99
C LEU A 255 -0.93 26.06 12.34
N GLU A 256 -0.88 24.75 12.59
CA GLU A 256 -0.44 24.15 13.86
C GLU A 256 0.95 24.67 14.31
N HIS A 257 1.83 25.04 13.39
CA HIS A 257 3.15 25.61 13.69
C HIS A 257 3.19 27.14 13.82
N THR A 258 2.06 27.83 13.65
CA THR A 258 2.00 29.31 13.62
C THR A 258 1.27 29.92 14.81
N GLY A 259 0.55 29.13 15.61
CA GLY A 259 -0.26 29.63 16.73
C GLY A 259 -1.46 30.50 16.30
N LYS A 260 -1.83 30.49 15.01
CA LYS A 260 -2.94 31.27 14.45
C LYS A 260 -4.17 30.37 14.24
N LEU A 261 -5.35 30.85 14.60
CA LEU A 261 -6.62 30.19 14.26
C LEU A 261 -7.04 30.56 12.83
N ALA A 262 -7.46 29.56 12.04
CA ALA A 262 -8.21 29.80 10.82
C ALA A 262 -9.65 30.19 11.20
N VAL A 263 -10.04 31.42 10.88
CA VAL A 263 -11.43 31.89 10.98
C VAL A 263 -11.94 32.07 9.56
N LEU A 264 -12.92 31.25 9.18
CA LEU A 264 -13.70 31.48 7.97
C LEU A 264 -14.83 32.44 8.33
N PHE A 265 -14.81 33.64 7.79
CA PHE A 265 -15.94 34.55 7.87
C PHE A 265 -16.94 34.16 6.77
N SER A 266 -18.11 33.69 7.18
CA SER A 266 -19.30 33.51 6.35
C SER A 266 -20.25 34.67 6.54
#